data_AF-A0A845D2F3-F1
#
_entry.id   AF-A0A845D2F3-F1
#
_cell.length_a   1.000
_cell.length_b   1.000
_cell.length_c   1.000
_cell.angle_alpha   90.00
_cell.angle_beta   90.00
_cell.angle_gamma   90.00
#
_symmetry.space_group_name_H-M   'P 1'
#
loop_
_entity.id
_entity.type
_entity.pdbx_description
1 polymer ?
#
loop_
_entity_poly.entity_id
_entity_poly.type
_entity_poly.pdbx_seq_one_letter_code
_entity_poly.pdbx_strand_id
1 'polypeptide(L)'
;MKSLFSIYLRVLAVVTYVQYIASQFYDPAGEGVADTVYRILDPLLVLGMIIVVFYAYQRKQSVDESSEEAITREYLEANAVFYSGVALFFGLLYNYVGFQFSDPANSQGWLWSLLDLTLPLLFYASSVQLLKNEE
;
A
#
# COMPACT_ATOMS: atom_id res chain seq x y z
N MET A 1 -14.03 13.16 6.08
CA MET A 1 -13.55 11.76 6.17
C MET A 1 -12.28 11.54 5.35
N LYS A 2 -12.15 12.07 4.13
CA LYS A 2 -10.94 11.88 3.31
C LYS A 2 -9.69 12.45 3.98
N SER A 3 -9.80 13.59 4.69
CA SER A 3 -8.71 14.11 5.53
C SER A 3 -8.19 13.13 6.59
N LEU A 4 -9.06 12.42 7.32
CA LEU A 4 -8.65 11.41 8.31
C LEU A 4 -7.95 10.22 7.64
N PHE A 5 -8.49 9.73 6.52
CA PHE A 5 -7.85 8.66 5.74
C PHE A 5 -6.52 9.09 5.12
N SER A 6 -6.40 10.34 4.70
CA SER A 6 -5.14 10.91 4.22
C SER A 6 -4.08 10.91 5.33
N ILE A 7 -4.43 11.38 6.53
CA ILE A 7 -3.53 11.35 7.70
C ILE A 7 -3.11 9.92 8.01
N TYR A 8 -4.07 9.00 8.07
CA TYR A 8 -3.80 7.58 8.32
C TYR A 8 -2.80 6.98 7.31
N LEU A 9 -3.03 7.21 6.00
CA LEU A 9 -2.13 6.72 4.95
C LEU A 9 -0.74 7.35 5.03
N ARG A 10 -0.61 8.64 5.38
CA ARG A 10 0.70 9.28 5.58
C ARG A 10 1.46 8.70 6.75
N VAL A 11 0.78 8.48 7.87
CA VAL A 11 1.40 7.87 9.06
C VAL A 11 1.87 6.46 8.72
N LEU A 12 1.03 5.65 8.06
CA LEU A 12 1.45 4.32 7.60
C LEU A 12 2.64 4.39 6.65
N ALA A 13 2.63 5.29 5.68
CA ALA A 13 3.76 5.45 4.76
C ALA A 13 5.07 5.69 5.51
N VAL A 14 5.08 6.62 6.46
CA VAL A 14 6.27 6.94 7.25
C VAL A 14 6.69 5.75 8.11
N VAL A 15 5.74 5.14 8.84
CA VAL A 15 6.03 4.02 9.76
C VAL A 15 6.60 2.83 9.00
N THR A 16 5.97 2.42 7.90
CA THR A 16 6.43 1.30 7.07
C THR A 16 7.79 1.58 6.46
N TYR A 17 8.05 2.80 5.97
CA TYR A 17 9.34 3.14 5.37
C TYR A 17 10.46 3.17 6.41
N VAL A 18 10.21 3.72 7.59
CA VAL A 18 11.17 3.71 8.72
C VAL A 18 11.44 2.27 9.15
N GLN A 19 10.41 1.44 9.28
CA GLN A 19 10.56 0.04 9.65
C GLN A 19 11.39 -0.74 8.62
N TYR A 20 11.14 -0.53 7.33
CA TYR A 20 11.92 -1.14 6.26
C TYR A 20 13.39 -0.72 6.33
N ILE A 21 13.67 0.57 6.47
CA ILE A 21 15.05 1.05 6.62
C ILE A 21 15.70 0.43 7.86
N ALA A 22 15.00 0.46 9.00
CA ALA A 22 15.50 -0.11 10.25
C ALA A 22 15.83 -1.61 10.11
N SER A 23 15.02 -2.38 9.38
CA SER A 23 15.26 -3.81 9.15
C SER A 23 16.47 -4.10 8.24
N GLN A 24 16.92 -3.12 7.43
CA GLN A 24 18.15 -3.26 6.65
C GLN A 24 19.43 -3.00 7.48
N PHE A 25 19.33 -2.17 8.52
CA PHE A 25 20.49 -1.72 9.32
C PHE A 25 20.61 -2.42 10.68
N TYR A 26 19.55 -3.08 11.13
CA TYR A 26 19.51 -3.85 12.36
C TYR A 26 19.34 -5.33 11.98
N ASP A 27 20.14 -6.25 12.52
CA ASP A 27 19.96 -7.69 12.26
C ASP A 27 18.70 -8.18 13.02
N PRO A 28 17.54 -8.33 12.34
CA PRO A 28 16.28 -8.62 13.02
C PRO A 28 16.12 -10.12 13.27
N ALA A 29 16.96 -10.95 12.64
CA ALA A 29 16.95 -12.40 12.79
C ALA A 29 17.53 -12.87 14.13
N GLY A 30 18.27 -12.00 14.83
CA GLY A 30 18.83 -12.30 16.15
C GLY A 30 17.82 -12.30 17.30
N GLU A 31 16.67 -11.61 17.17
CA GLU A 31 15.80 -11.31 18.33
C GLU A 31 14.29 -11.54 18.14
N GLY A 32 13.80 -11.90 16.94
CA GLY A 32 12.35 -12.15 16.71
C GLY A 32 11.45 -10.90 16.84
N VAL A 33 12.05 -9.72 17.00
CA VAL A 33 11.36 -8.43 17.15
C VAL A 33 10.74 -8.00 15.82
N ALA A 34 11.40 -8.25 14.69
CA ALA A 34 10.84 -7.94 13.37
C ALA A 34 9.51 -8.66 13.12
N ASP A 35 9.45 -9.97 13.41
CA ASP A 35 8.23 -10.76 13.26
C ASP A 35 7.08 -10.19 14.08
N THR A 36 7.38 -9.70 15.30
CA THR A 36 6.38 -9.08 16.18
C THR A 36 5.87 -7.76 15.61
N VAL A 37 6.74 -6.95 15.01
CA VAL A 37 6.33 -5.68 14.38
C VAL A 37 5.45 -5.93 13.16
N TYR A 38 5.84 -6.86 12.26
CA TYR A 38 5.03 -7.16 11.07
C TYR A 38 3.67 -7.76 11.42
N ARG A 39 3.55 -8.58 12.48
CA ARG A 39 2.24 -9.06 12.98
C ARG A 39 1.25 -7.95 13.28
N ILE A 40 1.73 -6.80 13.75
CA ILE A 40 0.89 -5.62 14.07
C ILE A 40 0.72 -4.74 12.85
N LEU A 41 1.80 -4.55 12.08
CA LEU A 41 1.81 -3.63 10.94
C LEU A 41 0.97 -4.17 9.79
N ASP A 42 1.09 -5.45 9.44
CA ASP A 42 0.41 -6.08 8.30
C ASP A 42 -1.10 -5.83 8.24
N PRO A 43 -1.90 -6.06 9.31
CA PRO A 43 -3.34 -5.78 9.26
C PRO A 43 -3.62 -4.30 9.03
N LEU A 44 -2.76 -3.39 9.50
CA LEU A 44 -2.89 -1.95 9.22
C LEU A 44 -2.55 -1.64 7.77
N LEU A 45 -1.54 -2.28 7.18
CA LEU A 45 -1.22 -2.16 5.76
C LEU A 45 -2.37 -2.66 4.89
N VAL A 46 -3.01 -3.77 5.28
CA VAL A 46 -4.19 -4.32 4.60
C VAL A 46 -5.33 -3.30 4.61
N LEU A 47 -5.62 -2.70 5.78
CA LEU A 47 -6.64 -1.65 5.89
C LEU A 47 -6.28 -0.41 5.04
N GLY A 48 -5.02 0.01 5.06
CA GLY A 48 -4.53 1.10 4.21
C GLY A 48 -4.73 0.81 2.72
N MET A 49 -4.44 -0.40 2.29
CA MET A 49 -4.64 -0.82 0.90
C MET A 49 -6.11 -0.89 0.50
N ILE A 50 -7.03 -1.28 1.40
CA ILE A 50 -8.47 -1.21 1.14
C ILE A 50 -8.88 0.23 0.83
N ILE A 51 -8.39 1.20 1.61
CA ILE A 51 -8.64 2.63 1.36
C ILE A 51 -8.08 3.05 -0.01
N VAL A 52 -6.83 2.70 -0.32
CA VAL A 52 -6.20 3.04 -1.60
C VAL A 52 -6.98 2.48 -2.78
N VAL A 53 -7.29 1.19 -2.77
CA VAL A 53 -7.99 0.50 -3.87
C VAL A 53 -9.39 1.08 -4.05
N PHE A 54 -10.10 1.35 -2.95
CA PHE A 54 -11.43 1.94 -2.99
C PHE A 54 -11.44 3.32 -3.67
N TYR A 55 -10.51 4.21 -3.30
CA TYR A 55 -10.44 5.54 -3.92
C TYR A 55 -9.85 5.52 -5.33
N ALA A 56 -8.92 4.61 -5.62
CA ALA A 56 -8.42 4.38 -6.97
C ALA A 56 -9.55 3.90 -7.90
N TYR A 57 -10.42 3.02 -7.40
CA TYR A 57 -11.61 2.57 -8.12
C TYR A 57 -12.57 3.74 -8.43
N GLN A 58 -12.89 4.57 -7.44
CA GLN A 58 -13.72 5.76 -7.66
C GLN A 58 -13.12 6.71 -8.70
N ARG A 59 -11.81 6.97 -8.62
CA ARG A 59 -11.10 7.80 -9.61
C ARG A 59 -11.17 7.19 -11.00
N LYS A 60 -10.92 5.88 -11.13
CA LYS A 60 -11.01 5.18 -12.41
C LYS A 60 -12.42 5.29 -13.00
N GLN A 61 -13.46 5.05 -12.19
CA GLN A 61 -14.84 5.17 -12.65
C GLN A 61 -15.17 6.59 -13.15
N SER A 62 -14.78 7.62 -12.40
CA SER A 62 -15.00 9.02 -12.81
C SER A 62 -14.31 9.37 -14.12
N VAL A 63 -13.14 8.79 -14.38
CA VAL A 63 -12.40 9.00 -15.62
C VAL A 63 -13.01 8.19 -16.77
N ASP A 64 -13.45 6.95 -16.52
CA ASP A 64 -14.11 6.11 -17.52
C ASP A 64 -15.45 6.70 -18.00
N GLU A 65 -16.15 7.45 -17.14
CA GLU A 65 -17.43 8.11 -17.44
C GLU A 65 -17.27 9.47 -18.15
N SER A 66 -16.05 10.00 -18.22
CA SER A 66 -15.78 11.32 -18.82
C SER A 66 -15.68 11.24 -20.35
N SER A 67 -16.35 12.16 -21.04
CA SER A 67 -16.65 12.07 -22.48
C SER A 67 -15.61 12.69 -23.42
N GLU A 68 -14.36 12.95 -22.99
CA GLU A 68 -13.36 13.66 -23.81
C GLU A 68 -12.14 12.81 -24.18
N GLU A 69 -11.79 12.81 -25.47
CA GLU A 69 -10.61 12.15 -26.07
C GLU A 69 -9.26 12.70 -25.57
N ALA A 70 -9.23 13.81 -24.83
CA ALA A 70 -8.02 14.42 -24.27
C ALA A 70 -7.47 13.71 -23.01
N ILE A 71 -8.13 12.63 -22.56
CA ILE A 71 -7.96 12.02 -21.24
C ILE A 71 -6.91 10.88 -21.25
N THR A 72 -6.07 10.75 -22.27
CA THR A 72 -5.14 9.60 -22.36
C THR A 72 -4.21 9.50 -21.15
N ARG A 73 -3.68 10.63 -20.65
CA ARG A 73 -2.77 10.62 -19.50
C ARG A 73 -3.50 10.29 -18.19
N GLU A 74 -4.59 10.98 -17.89
CA GLU A 74 -5.33 10.76 -16.63
C GLU A 74 -5.98 9.37 -16.61
N TYR A 75 -6.43 8.87 -17.76
CA TYR A 75 -6.89 7.49 -17.94
C TYR A 75 -5.78 6.49 -17.64
N LEU A 76 -4.59 6.67 -18.22
CA LEU A 76 -3.46 5.79 -17.98
C LEU A 76 -3.03 5.83 -16.50
N GLU A 77 -2.96 7.01 -15.89
CA GLU A 77 -2.61 7.16 -14.48
C GLU A 77 -3.65 6.49 -13.56
N ALA A 78 -4.95 6.68 -13.81
CA ALA A 78 -6.01 6.08 -13.01
C ALA A 78 -6.01 4.55 -13.13
N ASN A 79 -5.84 4.02 -14.34
CA ASN A 79 -5.73 2.57 -14.57
C ASN A 79 -4.46 2.00 -13.94
N ALA A 80 -3.31 2.66 -14.11
CA ALA A 80 -2.05 2.22 -13.53
C ALA A 80 -2.16 2.13 -12.00
N VAL A 81 -2.62 3.19 -11.34
CA VAL A 81 -2.77 3.21 -9.87
C VAL A 81 -3.78 2.17 -9.39
N PHE A 82 -4.91 1.99 -10.09
CA PHE A 82 -5.91 1.01 -9.71
C PHE A 82 -5.38 -0.43 -9.85
N TYR A 83 -4.87 -0.81 -11.01
CA TYR A 83 -4.40 -2.18 -11.24
C TYR A 83 -3.12 -2.50 -10.46
N SER A 84 -2.18 -1.55 -10.32
CA SER A 84 -1.02 -1.75 -9.46
C SER A 84 -1.44 -1.85 -7.99
N GLY A 85 -2.41 -1.04 -7.55
CA GLY A 85 -2.96 -1.12 -6.20
C GLY A 85 -3.62 -2.47 -5.92
N VAL A 86 -4.42 -2.98 -6.86
CA VAL A 86 -5.03 -4.32 -6.77
C VAL A 86 -3.96 -5.41 -6.71
N ALA A 87 -2.95 -5.36 -7.58
CA ALA A 87 -1.85 -6.33 -7.59
C ALA A 87 -1.07 -6.33 -6.26
N LEU A 88 -0.72 -5.14 -5.74
CA LEU A 88 -0.04 -5.00 -4.46
C LEU A 88 -0.92 -5.45 -3.28
N PHE A 89 -2.24 -5.23 -3.35
CA PHE A 89 -3.17 -5.68 -2.33
C PHE A 89 -3.23 -7.21 -2.26
N PHE A 90 -3.32 -7.89 -3.41
CA PHE A 90 -3.26 -9.36 -3.44
C PHE A 90 -1.90 -9.89 -3.03
N GLY A 91 -0.80 -9.23 -3.43
CA GLY A 91 0.54 -9.57 -2.97
C GLY A 91 0.68 -9.47 -1.45
N LEU A 92 0.15 -8.40 -0.86
CA LEU A 92 0.12 -8.20 0.59
C LEU A 92 -0.75 -9.26 1.29
N LEU A 93 -1.95 -9.55 0.77
CA LEU A 93 -2.80 -10.60 1.34
C LEU A 93 -2.16 -11.98 1.25
N TYR A 94 -1.50 -12.30 0.14
CA TYR A 94 -0.78 -13.55 -0.04
C TYR A 94 0.35 -13.68 0.99
N ASN A 95 1.16 -12.63 1.17
CA ASN A 95 2.23 -12.61 2.17
C ASN A 95 1.70 -12.63 3.60
N TYR A 96 0.64 -11.88 3.89
CA TYR A 96 -0.01 -11.87 5.21
C TYR A 96 -0.57 -13.24 5.56
N VAL A 97 -1.29 -13.89 4.63
CA VAL A 97 -1.83 -15.24 4.83
C VAL A 97 -0.71 -16.26 4.95
N GLY A 98 0.32 -16.19 4.09
CA GLY A 98 1.49 -17.06 4.16
C GLY A 98 2.22 -16.93 5.51
N PHE A 99 2.40 -15.71 6.01
CA PHE A 99 3.06 -15.44 7.27
C PHE A 99 2.24 -15.89 8.51
N GLN A 100 0.90 -15.75 8.47
CA GLN A 100 0.03 -16.08 9.61
C GLN A 100 -0.37 -17.57 9.65
N PHE A 101 -0.56 -18.20 8.49
CA PHE A 101 -1.17 -19.54 8.39
C PHE A 101 -0.23 -20.60 7.82
N SER A 102 1.00 -20.25 7.43
CA SER A 102 2.02 -21.20 6.98
C SER A 102 3.37 -20.93 7.65
N ASP A 103 4.38 -21.76 7.37
CA ASP A 103 5.74 -21.54 7.86
C ASP A 103 6.27 -20.17 7.36
N PRO A 104 6.81 -19.29 8.23
CA PRO A 104 7.44 -18.03 7.82
C PRO A 104 8.49 -18.19 6.71
N ALA A 105 9.11 -19.36 6.59
CA ALA A 105 10.01 -19.73 5.50
C ALA A 105 9.34 -19.78 4.10
N ASN A 106 8.02 -19.90 4.04
CA ASN A 106 7.25 -19.85 2.79
C ASN A 106 6.95 -18.41 2.34
N SER A 107 7.15 -17.41 3.20
CA SER A 107 7.02 -16.02 2.78
C SER A 107 8.17 -15.66 1.85
N GLN A 108 7.86 -15.11 0.68
CA GLN A 108 8.90 -14.79 -0.29
C GLN A 108 9.54 -13.45 0.09
N GLY A 109 10.74 -13.50 0.66
CA GLY A 109 11.45 -12.29 1.15
C GLY A 109 11.62 -11.18 0.11
N TRP A 110 11.70 -11.53 -1.18
CA TRP A 110 11.73 -10.54 -2.27
C TRP A 110 10.37 -9.82 -2.44
N LEU A 111 9.25 -10.51 -2.22
CA LEU A 111 7.92 -9.92 -2.29
C LEU A 111 7.70 -8.96 -1.12
N TRP A 112 8.20 -9.31 0.07
CA TRP A 112 8.24 -8.40 1.22
C TRP A 112 9.06 -7.15 0.93
N SER A 113 10.25 -7.32 0.38
CA SER A 113 11.10 -6.19 -0.02
C SER A 113 10.41 -5.28 -1.05
N LEU A 114 9.68 -5.87 -2.01
CA LEU A 114 8.89 -5.13 -2.99
C LEU A 114 7.74 -4.36 -2.31
N LEU A 115 7.01 -4.99 -1.41
CA LEU A 115 5.90 -4.36 -0.68
C LEU A 115 6.40 -3.22 0.23
N ASP A 116 7.48 -3.45 0.96
CA ASP A 116 8.07 -2.46 1.87
C ASP A 116 8.60 -1.22 1.14
N LEU A 117 9.03 -1.36 -0.12
CA LEU A 117 9.42 -0.23 -0.96
C LEU A 117 8.22 0.48 -1.59
N THR A 118 7.25 -0.29 -2.09
CA THR A 118 6.16 0.25 -2.94
C THR A 118 4.98 0.78 -2.13
N LEU A 119 4.61 0.12 -1.03
CA LEU A 119 3.44 0.51 -0.22
C LEU A 119 3.60 1.91 0.40
N PRO A 120 4.75 2.32 0.97
CA PRO A 120 4.92 3.67 1.49
C PRO A 120 4.73 4.75 0.43
N LEU A 121 5.31 4.54 -0.75
CA LEU A 121 5.20 5.46 -1.87
C LEU A 121 3.75 5.58 -2.35
N LEU A 122 3.06 4.45 -2.46
CA LEU A 122 1.66 4.40 -2.86
C LEU A 122 0.77 5.08 -1.82
N PHE A 123 0.92 4.77 -0.53
CA PHE A 123 0.15 5.39 0.55
C PHE A 123 0.34 6.89 0.59
N TYR A 124 1.59 7.37 0.48
CA TYR A 124 1.86 8.80 0.44
C TYR A 124 1.22 9.47 -0.78
N ALA A 125 1.41 8.92 -1.98
CA ALA A 125 0.84 9.46 -3.21
C ALA A 125 -0.70 9.51 -3.17
N SER A 126 -1.33 8.42 -2.74
CA SER A 126 -2.79 8.33 -2.57
C SER A 126 -3.31 9.30 -1.51
N SER A 127 -2.58 9.53 -0.43
CA SER A 127 -2.96 10.51 0.60
C SER A 127 -3.01 11.94 0.05
N VAL A 128 -2.07 12.29 -0.84
CA VAL A 128 -2.00 13.62 -1.47
C VAL A 128 -3.14 13.77 -2.47
N GLN A 129 -3.41 12.76 -3.29
CA GLN A 129 -4.53 12.77 -4.23
C GLN A 129 -5.89 12.88 -3.52
N LEU A 130 -6.05 12.23 -2.37
CA LEU A 130 -7.27 12.29 -1.58
C LEU A 130 -7.65 13.70 -1.14
N LEU A 131 -6.65 14.52 -0.77
CA LEU A 131 -6.85 15.90 -0.36
C LEU A 131 -7.09 16.84 -1.53
N LYS A 132 -6.42 16.62 -2.67
CA LYS A 132 -6.65 17.42 -3.89
C LYS A 132 -8.09 17.35 -4.40
N ASN A 133 -8.78 16.24 -4.12
CA ASN A 133 -10.19 16.05 -4.48
C ASN A 133 -11.17 16.52 -3.40
N GLU A 134 -10.72 17.30 -2.39
CA GLU A 134 -11.57 18.03 -1.43
C GLU A 134 -11.65 19.54 -1.71
N GLU A 135 -10.73 20.10 -2.51
CA GLU A 135 -10.73 21.49 -3.00
C GLU A 135 -11.46 21.60 -4.35
#